data_AF-A0A961WN82-F1
#
_entry.id   AF-A0A961WN82-F1
#
_cell.length_a   1.000
_cell.length_b   1.000
_cell.length_c   1.000
_cell.angle_alpha   90.00
_cell.angle_beta   90.00
_cell.angle_gamma   90.00
#
_symmetry.space_group_name_H-M   'P 1'
#
loop_
_entity.id
_entity.type
_entity.pdbx_description
1 polymer ?
#
loop_
_entity_poly.entity_id
_entity_poly.type
_entity_poly.pdbx_seq_one_letter_code
_entity_poly.pdbx_strand_id
1 'polypeptide(L)' 'MAISRTRPYAGPAILSYGFRPFFLFGALYTGLSILLWLPQFYGELALATLFAPVDWHVHELYFGFLPAIVTGFLF' A
#
# COMPACT_ATOMS: atom_id res chain seq x y z
N MET A 1 31.70 -15.68 -15.27
CA MET A 1 31.67 -14.88 -14.02
C MET A 1 30.74 -13.71 -14.28
N ALA A 2 29.53 -13.72 -13.72
CA ALA A 2 28.57 -12.64 -13.94
C ALA A 2 29.02 -11.40 -13.16
N ILE A 3 29.26 -10.29 -13.86
CA ILE A 3 29.53 -9.00 -13.21
C ILE A 3 28.25 -8.58 -12.49
N SER A 4 28.30 -8.51 -11.16
CA SER A 4 27.21 -7.93 -10.37
C SER A 4 27.03 -6.47 -10.79
N ARG A 5 25.91 -6.18 -11.46
CA ARG A 5 25.59 -4.84 -12.00
C ARG A 5 25.12 -3.85 -10.92
N THR A 6 24.93 -4.31 -9.69
CA THR A 6 24.44 -3.47 -8.59
C THR A 6 25.57 -3.19 -7.61
N ARG A 7 25.82 -1.90 -7.34
CA ARG A 7 26.68 -1.52 -6.21
C ARG A 7 26.00 -2.00 -4.92
N PRO A 8 26.75 -2.64 -4.00
CA PRO A 8 26.19 -3.02 -2.71
C PRO A 8 25.74 -1.76 -1.97
N TYR A 9 24.42 -1.60 -1.84
CA TYR A 9 23.81 -0.51 -1.09
C TYR A 9 23.74 -0.91 0.38
N ALA A 10 24.43 -0.15 1.24
CA ALA A 10 24.53 -0.42 2.67
C ALA A 10 23.52 0.38 3.53
N GLY A 11 22.60 1.14 2.90
CA GLY A 11 21.60 1.93 3.59
C GLY A 11 20.29 1.17 3.86
N PRO A 12 19.24 1.87 4.36
CA PRO A 12 17.94 1.26 4.67
C PRO A 12 17.33 0.53 3.47
N ALA A 13 16.92 -0.73 3.64
CA ALA A 13 16.42 -1.56 2.54
C ALA A 13 15.28 -0.90 1.73
N ILE A 14 14.46 -0.06 2.35
CA ILE A 14 13.42 0.73 1.67
C ILE A 14 13.98 1.70 0.62
N LEU A 15 15.15 2.29 0.84
CA LEU A 15 15.76 3.30 -0.04
C LEU A 15 16.74 2.70 -1.07
N SER A 16 16.94 1.39 -1.04
CA SER A 16 17.88 0.71 -1.94
C SER A 16 17.48 0.75 -3.41
N TYR A 17 16.18 0.90 -3.70
CA TYR A 17 15.64 1.08 -5.04
C TYR A 17 14.50 2.11 -5.02
N GLY A 18 14.44 3.00 -6.01
CA GLY A 18 13.45 4.09 -6.06
C GLY A 18 11.99 3.64 -6.01
N PHE A 19 11.72 2.40 -6.39
CA PHE A 19 10.40 1.81 -6.41
C PHE A 19 9.97 1.12 -5.11
N ARG A 20 10.91 0.72 -4.25
CA ARG A 20 10.64 0.01 -2.99
C ARG A 20 9.80 0.78 -1.98
N PRO A 21 9.93 2.11 -1.84
CA PRO A 21 9.07 2.87 -0.95
C PRO A 21 7.59 2.73 -1.30
N PHE A 22 7.22 2.65 -2.59
CA PHE A 22 5.82 2.51 -3.01
C PHE A 22 5.21 1.19 -2.55
N PHE A 23 5.96 0.09 -2.59
CA PHE A 23 5.51 -1.19 -2.02
C PHE A 23 5.31 -1.12 -0.51
N LEU A 24 6.21 -0.45 0.21
CA LEU A 24 6.05 -0.30 1.66
C LEU A 24 4.83 0.56 1.98
N PHE A 25 4.69 1.73 1.35
CA PHE A 25 3.56 2.62 1.58
C PHE A 25 2.24 1.98 1.16
N GLY A 26 2.21 1.24 0.05
CA GLY A 26 1.04 0.45 -0.36
C GLY A 26 0.66 -0.61 0.68
N ALA A 27 1.64 -1.36 1.19
CA ALA A 27 1.39 -2.37 2.24
C ALA A 27 0.89 -1.73 3.56
N LEU A 28 1.51 -0.62 3.98
CA LEU A 28 1.08 0.12 5.17
C LEU A 28 -0.34 0.67 5.01
N TYR A 29 -0.63 1.28 3.87
CA TYR A 29 -1.94 1.83 3.56
C TYR A 29 -3.03 0.75 3.58
N THR A 30 -2.81 -0.38 2.90
CA THR A 30 -3.77 -1.49 2.90
C THR A 30 -3.93 -2.11 4.27
N GLY A 31 -2.86 -2.25 5.04
CA GLY A 31 -2.92 -2.71 6.42
C GLY A 31 -3.81 -1.82 7.28
N LEU A 32 -3.62 -0.49 7.19
CA LEU A 32 -4.47 0.49 7.89
C LEU A 32 -5.91 0.46 7.38
N SER A 33 -6.12 0.33 6.06
CA SER A 33 -7.45 0.24 5.46
C SER A 33 -8.24 -0.95 6.01
N ILE A 34 -7.61 -2.14 6.15
CA ILE A 34 -8.27 -3.31 6.77
C ILE A 34 -8.58 -3.05 8.26
N LEU A 35 -7.67 -2.44 9.00
CA LEU A 35 -7.88 -2.12 10.42
C LEU A 35 -9.04 -1.15 10.65
N LEU A 36 -9.29 -0.24 9.71
CA LEU A 36 -10.43 0.66 9.74
C LEU A 36 -11.71 -0.01 9.22
N TRP A 37 -11.58 -0.84 8.18
CA TRP A 37 -12.71 -1.49 7.55
C TRP A 37 -13.38 -2.53 8.45
N LEU A 38 -12.62 -3.35 9.18
CA LEU A 38 -13.20 -4.42 10.00
C LEU A 38 -14.17 -3.89 11.06
N PRO A 39 -13.79 -2.92 11.92
CA PRO A 39 -14.73 -2.30 12.87
C PRO A 39 -15.93 -1.64 12.17
N GLN A 40 -15.71 -1.02 11.01
CA GLN A 40 -16.78 -0.38 10.24
C GLN A 40 -17.77 -1.41 9.67
N PHE A 41 -17.27 -2.56 9.22
CA PHE A 41 -18.07 -3.64 8.68
C PHE A 41 -18.94 -4.31 9.75
N TYR A 42 -18.40 -4.46 10.97
CA TYR A 42 -19.17 -4.99 12.11
C TYR A 42 -20.12 -3.96 12.76
N GLY A 43 -20.10 -2.70 12.30
CA GLY A 43 -20.95 -1.63 12.83
C GLY A 43 -20.44 -1.00 14.14
N GLU A 44 -19.24 -1.37 14.57
CA GLU A 44 -18.58 -0.82 15.77
C GLU A 44 -17.95 0.56 15.51
N LEU A 45 -17.73 0.91 14.24
CA LEU A 45 -17.16 2.18 13.81
C LEU A 45 -18.01 2.82 12.71
N ALA A 46 -18.63 3.96 13.02
CA ALA A 46 -19.31 4.77 12.01
C ALA A 46 -18.32 5.78 11.40
N LEU A 47 -17.81 5.47 10.21
CA LEU A 47 -17.08 6.47 9.43
C LEU A 47 -18.09 7.38 8.72
N ALA A 48 -17.88 8.70 8.80
CA ALA A 48 -18.69 9.70 8.11
C ALA A 48 -18.33 9.73 6.61
N THR A 49 -18.69 8.66 5.90
CA THR A 49 -18.46 8.51 4.45
C THR A 49 -19.80 8.42 3.72
N LEU A 50 -19.82 8.81 2.44
CA LEU A 50 -20.99 8.64 1.57
C LEU A 50 -21.18 7.18 1.10
N PHE A 51 -20.19 6.32 1.33
CA PHE A 51 -20.16 4.95 0.87
C PHE A 51 -20.63 3.97 1.95
N ALA A 52 -21.29 2.89 1.51
CA ALA A 52 -21.48 1.73 2.37
C ALA A 52 -20.10 1.13 2.74
N PRO A 53 -19.97 0.37 3.84
CA PRO A 53 -18.68 -0.14 4.29
C PRO A 53 -17.91 -0.96 3.24
N VAL A 54 -18.63 -1.76 2.44
CA VAL A 54 -18.03 -2.55 1.37
C VAL A 54 -17.55 -1.65 0.22
N ASP A 55 -18.39 -0.70 -0.20
CA ASP A 55 -18.04 0.24 -1.27
C ASP A 55 -16.84 1.11 -0.89
N TRP A 56 -16.75 1.53 0.38
CA TRP A 56 -15.60 2.25 0.91
C TRP A 56 -14.32 1.40 0.79
N HIS A 57 -14.35 0.14 1.22
CA HIS A 57 -13.16 -0.73 1.12
C HIS A 57 -12.73 -0.98 -0.32
N VAL A 58 -13.68 -1.17 -1.23
CA VAL A 58 -13.41 -1.29 -2.66
C VAL A 58 -12.74 -0.03 -3.18
N HIS A 59 -13.26 1.15 -2.83
CA HIS A 59 -12.66 2.43 -3.20
C HIS A 59 -11.18 2.54 -2.73
N GLU A 60 -10.90 2.23 -1.46
CA GLU A 60 -9.53 2.28 -0.92
C GLU A 60 -8.57 1.31 -1.65
N LEU A 61 -9.05 0.12 -2.05
CA LEU A 61 -8.26 -0.84 -2.83
C LEU A 61 -7.93 -0.33 -4.24
N TYR A 62 -8.91 0.27 -4.94
CA TYR A 62 -8.73 0.75 -6.31
C TYR A 62 -7.91 2.04 -6.39
N PHE A 63 -8.13 2.98 -5.47
CA PHE A 63 -7.54 4.32 -5.57
C PHE A 63 -6.34 4.55 -4.66
N GLY A 64 -6.14 3.71 -3.64
CA GLY A 64 -4.96 3.78 -2.77
C GLY A 64 -3.94 2.69 -3.06
N PHE A 65 -4.34 1.43 -2.88
CA PHE A 65 -3.41 0.29 -3.02
C PHE A 65 -2.94 0.06 -4.46
N LEU A 66 -3.88 -0.05 -5.41
CA LEU A 66 -3.59 -0.36 -6.81
C LEU A 66 -2.55 0.59 -7.43
N PRO A 67 -2.71 1.93 -7.38
CA PRO A 67 -1.73 2.85 -7.95
C PRO A 67 -0.38 2.77 -7.23
N ALA A 68 -0.34 2.59 -5.91
CA ALA A 68 0.93 2.44 -5.19
C ALA A 68 1.74 1.24 -5.71
N ILE A 69 1.08 0.09 -5.91
CA ILE A 69 1.74 -1.10 -6.44
C ILE A 69 2.14 -0.93 -7.91
N VAL A 70 1.27 -0.36 -8.73
CA VAL A 70 1.57 -0.10 -10.15
C VAL A 70 2.78 0.84 -10.29
N THR A 71 2.83 1.93 -9.51
CA THR A 71 3.99 2.81 -9.45
C THR A 71 5.24 2.07 -8.95
N GLY A 72 5.12 1.15 -7.99
CA GLY A 72 6.24 0.31 -7.54
C GLY A 72 6.77 -0.66 -8.61
N PHE A 73 5.99 -1.02 -9.62
CA PHE A 73 6.45 -1.91 -10.70
C PHE A 73 6.93 -1.18 -11.96
N LEU A 74 6.36 -0.01 -12.26
CA LEU A 74 6.64 0.72 -13.51
C LEU A 74 7.89 1.61 -13.46
N PHE A 75 8.40 1.94 -12.27
CA PHE A 75 9.55 2.83 -12.05
C PHE A 75 10.69 2.10 -11.35
#